data_AF-A0A953CHG3-F1
#
_entry.id   AF-A0A953CHG3-F1
#
_cell.length_a   1.000
_cell.length_b   1.000
_cell.length_c   1.000
_cell.angle_alpha   90.00
_cell.angle_beta   90.00
_cell.angle_gamma   90.00
#
_symmetry.space_group_name_H-M   'P 1'
#
loop_
_entity.id
_entity.type
_entity.pdbx_description
1 polymer ?
#
loop_
_entity_poly.entity_id
_entity_poly.type
_entity_poly.pdbx_seq_one_letter_code
_entity_poly.pdbx_strand_id
1 'polypeptide(L)' 'MWTKSVGAILSILLICSTAAAQTAAEEAACKADYEKYCKGTLPGGGRIMKCLSDHMTQLTPECQEVVKNNAPK' A
#
# COMPACT_ATOMS: atom_id res chain seq x y z
N MET A 1 -21.79 6.43 -23.84
CA MET A 1 -21.72 7.53 -24.82
C MET A 1 -20.61 8.48 -24.36
N TRP A 2 -19.33 8.16 -24.53
CA TRP A 2 -18.52 8.47 -25.72
C TRP A 2 -17.25 7.60 -25.72
N THR A 3 -17.31 6.41 -26.32
CA THR A 3 -16.11 5.72 -26.81
C THR A 3 -16.13 5.86 -28.33
N LYS A 4 -15.62 6.99 -28.82
CA LYS A 4 -15.36 7.18 -30.25
C LYS A 4 -13.90 6.80 -30.51
N SER A 5 -13.73 5.64 -31.13
CA SER A 5 -12.78 5.39 -32.21
C SER A 5 -11.41 6.07 -32.07
N VAL A 6 -10.54 5.55 -31.20
CA VAL A 6 -9.10 5.70 -31.42
C VAL A 6 -8.68 4.45 -32.20
N GLY A 7 -8.56 4.65 -33.51
CA GLY A 7 -8.24 3.61 -34.47
C GLY A 7 -6.96 2.87 -34.08
N ALA A 8 -7.03 1.55 -34.21
CA ALA A 8 -5.87 0.71 -34.38
C ALA A 8 -4.91 1.33 -35.41
N ILE A 9 -3.61 1.01 -35.29
CA ILE A 9 -2.53 1.33 -36.23
C ILE A 9 -1.71 2.61 -35.87
N LEU A 10 -1.00 2.60 -34.73
CA LEU A 10 0.43 2.99 -34.61
C LEU A 10 0.96 2.67 -33.20
N SER A 11 1.64 1.53 -33.08
CA SER A 11 2.81 1.28 -32.22
C SER A 11 2.76 1.70 -30.73
N ILE A 12 2.10 0.85 -29.93
CA ILE A 12 2.48 0.30 -28.62
C ILE A 12 3.81 0.82 -28.03
N LEU A 13 3.85 2.04 -27.47
CA LEU A 13 4.94 2.50 -26.61
C LEU A 13 4.39 3.47 -25.55
N LEU A 14 4.68 3.15 -24.28
CA LEU A 14 4.59 4.03 -23.10
C LEU A 14 3.24 4.20 -22.39
N ILE A 15 2.57 3.10 -22.03
CA ILE A 15 1.79 3.10 -20.78
C ILE A 15 2.79 2.81 -19.64
N CYS A 16 3.49 3.84 -19.17
CA CYS A 16 4.35 3.72 -18.00
C CYS A 16 3.44 3.57 -16.77
N SER A 17 3.39 2.37 -16.20
CA SER A 17 2.63 2.09 -14.99
C SER A 17 3.14 2.95 -13.83
N THR A 18 2.35 3.94 -13.43
CA THR A 18 2.62 4.76 -12.23
C THR A 18 2.30 3.96 -10.97
N ALA A 19 3.14 2.98 -10.62
CA ALA A 19 2.96 2.15 -9.42
C ALA A 19 3.62 2.73 -8.15
N ALA A 20 4.35 3.85 -8.26
CA ALA A 20 5.20 4.36 -7.16
C ALA A 20 4.47 5.22 -6.11
N ALA A 21 3.22 5.64 -6.35
CA ALA A 21 2.53 6.57 -5.44
C ALA A 21 1.82 5.87 -4.27
N GLN A 22 1.46 4.59 -4.41
CA GLN A 22 0.57 3.92 -3.46
C GLN A 22 1.32 3.46 -2.20
N THR A 23 2.48 2.82 -2.34
CA THR A 23 3.20 2.21 -1.21
C THR A 23 3.96 3.20 -0.33
N ALA A 24 4.54 4.26 -0.91
CA ALA A 24 5.34 5.21 -0.14
C ALA A 24 4.50 5.99 0.88
N ALA A 25 3.26 6.34 0.53
CA ALA A 25 2.33 7.00 1.43
C ALA A 25 1.85 6.06 2.54
N GLU A 26 1.55 4.80 2.20
CA GLU A 26 1.15 3.77 3.16
C GLU A 26 2.27 3.45 4.17
N GLU A 27 3.51 3.33 3.71
CA GLU A 27 4.67 3.13 4.58
C GLU A 27 4.88 4.33 5.50
N ALA A 28 4.77 5.56 4.98
CA ALA A 28 4.89 6.76 5.79
C ALA A 28 3.81 6.84 6.87
N ALA A 29 2.56 6.47 6.54
CA ALA A 29 1.45 6.44 7.49
C ALA A 29 1.70 5.47 8.66
N CYS A 30 2.33 4.32 8.41
CA CYS A 30 2.58 3.32 9.44
C CYS A 30 3.95 3.42 10.12
N LYS A 31 4.85 4.28 9.67
CA LYS A 31 6.25 4.30 10.13
C LYS A 31 6.38 4.49 11.65
N ALA A 32 5.72 5.49 12.21
CA ALA A 32 5.80 5.78 13.64
C ALA A 32 5.22 4.64 14.50
N ASP A 33 4.10 4.06 14.06
CA ASP A 33 3.48 2.92 14.73
C ASP A 33 4.36 1.67 14.65
N TYR A 34 4.98 1.41 13.49
CA TYR A 34 5.94 0.34 13.33
C TYR A 34 7.13 0.50 14.28
N GLU A 35 7.73 1.68 14.37
CA GLU A 35 8.86 1.95 15.28
C GLU A 35 8.48 1.79 16.75
N LYS A 36 7.22 2.06 17.10
CA LYS A 36 6.72 1.96 18.48
C LYS A 36 6.34 0.55 18.89
N TYR A 37 5.65 -0.19 18.03
CA TYR A 37 5.03 -1.47 18.40
C TYR A 37 5.69 -2.68 17.76
N CYS A 38 6.28 -2.52 16.56
CA CYS A 38 6.73 -3.63 15.73
C CYS A 38 8.25 -3.62 15.44
N LYS A 39 9.01 -2.78 16.15
CA LYS A 39 10.46 -2.67 15.99
C LYS A 39 11.15 -4.03 16.16
N GLY A 40 11.92 -4.42 15.15
CA GLY A 40 12.61 -5.72 15.11
C GLY A 40 11.85 -6.82 14.36
N THR A 41 10.64 -6.53 13.86
CA THR A 41 9.94 -7.45 12.95
C THR A 41 10.74 -7.58 11.65
N LEU A 42 11.11 -8.80 11.29
CA LEU A 42 11.85 -9.07 10.06
C LEU A 42 10.98 -8.73 8.83
N PRO A 43 11.48 -7.92 7.89
CA PRO A 43 10.74 -7.55 6.69
C PRO A 43 10.43 -8.76 5.81
N GLY A 44 9.39 -8.65 4.98
CA GLY A 44 8.94 -9.70 4.05
C GLY A 44 7.87 -10.63 4.61
N GLY A 45 7.19 -11.33 3.70
CA GLY A 45 6.16 -12.33 4.04
C GLY A 45 4.97 -11.79 4.83
N GLY A 46 4.67 -10.48 4.74
CA GLY A 46 3.55 -9.88 5.45
C GLY A 46 3.70 -9.78 6.98
N ARG A 47 4.87 -10.12 7.54
CA ARG A 47 5.09 -10.11 9.00
C ARG A 47 4.85 -8.76 9.66
N ILE A 48 5.24 -7.68 8.99
CA ILE A 48 5.02 -6.32 9.50
C ILE A 48 3.52 -6.01 9.55
N MET A 49 2.77 -6.34 8.50
CA MET A 49 1.31 -6.15 8.48
C MET A 49 0.60 -7.01 9.52
N LYS A 50 1.05 -8.24 9.75
CA LYS A 50 0.59 -9.10 10.85
C LYS A 50 0.80 -8.41 12.20
N CYS A 51 2.00 -7.90 12.47
CA CYS A 51 2.31 -7.21 13.72
C CYS A 51 1.44 -5.96 13.91
N LEU A 52 1.35 -5.10 12.88
CA LEU A 52 0.51 -3.90 12.95
C LEU A 52 -0.96 -4.28 13.19
N SER A 53 -1.47 -5.31 12.52
CA SER A 53 -2.82 -5.84 12.73
C SER A 53 -3.05 -6.36 14.16
N ASP A 54 -2.06 -6.97 14.80
CA ASP A 54 -2.18 -7.43 16.19
C ASP A 54 -2.24 -6.23 17.18
N HIS A 55 -1.74 -5.07 16.77
CA HIS A 55 -1.75 -3.82 17.52
C HIS A 55 -2.85 -2.83 17.06
N MET A 56 -3.85 -3.28 16.29
CA MET A 56 -4.78 -2.43 15.55
C MET A 56 -5.37 -1.25 16.33
N THR A 57 -5.78 -1.47 17.58
CA THR A 57 -6.43 -0.45 18.42
C THR A 57 -5.46 0.61 18.97
N GLN A 58 -4.16 0.36 18.88
CA GLN A 58 -3.09 1.23 19.37
C GLN A 58 -2.43 2.06 18.26
N LEU A 59 -2.72 1.72 17.00
CA LEU A 59 -2.20 2.41 15.82
C LEU A 59 -2.87 3.78 15.64
N THR A 60 -2.17 4.68 14.97
CA THR A 60 -2.74 5.93 14.46
C THR A 60 -3.89 5.67 13.46
N PRO A 61 -4.88 6.58 13.35
CA PRO A 61 -5.98 6.42 12.41
C PRO A 61 -5.53 6.17 10.96
N GLU A 62 -4.45 6.83 10.55
CA GLU A 62 -3.86 6.71 9.23
C GLU A 62 -3.30 5.29 9.01
N CYS A 63 -2.53 4.76 9.95
CA CYS A 63 -2.02 3.39 9.84
C CYS A 63 -3.13 2.33 9.95
N GLN A 64 -4.18 2.59 10.73
CA GLN A 64 -5.35 1.71 10.79
C GLN A 64 -6.03 1.58 9.42
N GLU A 65 -6.12 2.65 8.64
CA GLU A 65 -6.68 2.59 7.30
C GLU A 65 -5.83 1.72 6.38
N VAL A 66 -4.51 1.92 6.41
CA VAL A 66 -3.55 1.09 5.67
C VAL A 66 -3.69 -0.38 6.03
N VAL A 67 -3.72 -0.71 7.32
CA VAL A 67 -3.85 -2.09 7.79
C VAL A 67 -5.20 -2.68 7.39
N LYS A 68 -6.32 -1.94 7.47
CA LYS A 68 -7.63 -2.43 6.99
C LYS A 68 -7.61 -2.78 5.50
N ASN A 69 -6.93 -1.97 4.69
CA ASN A 69 -6.85 -2.15 3.25
C ASN A 69 -5.88 -3.28 2.85
N ASN A 70 -4.96 -3.66 3.73
CA ASN A 70 -3.87 -4.59 3.44
C ASN A 70 -3.78 -5.80 4.40
N ALA A 71 -4.77 -5.99 5.28
CA ALA A 71 -4.74 -7.04 6.29
C ALA A 71 -4.66 -8.44 5.63
N PRO A 72 -3.80 -9.34 6.13
CA PRO A 72 -3.80 -10.72 5.67
C PRO A 72 -5.15 -11.37 6.00
N LYS A 73 -5.81 -11.95 4.99
CA LYS A 73 -7.02 -12.75 5.16
C LYS A 73 -6.74 -14.06 5.89
#